data_AF-A0A0D8XQU2-F1
#
_entry.id   AF-A0A0D8XQU2-F1
#
_cell.length_a   1.000
_cell.length_b   1.000
_cell.length_c   1.000
_cell.angle_alpha   90.00
_cell.angle_beta   90.00
_cell.angle_gamma   90.00
#
_symmetry.space_group_name_H-M   'P 1'
#
loop_
_entity.id
_entity.type
_entity.pdbx_description
1 polymer ?
#
loop_
_entity_poly.entity_id
_entity_poly.type
_entity_poly.pdbx_seq_one_letter_code
_entity_poly.pdbx_strand_id
1 'polypeptide(L)'
;MILANDILVGGREMQLSNLVYQWMSTGIAHEIRNNESHILDGSGNEVKGIEAKMNHFMLVVRLRIENFVVKKDQNTFFNEAFSLKYATLQESGMDIIHCAIKWSDLHQKWFLLLSCISAEKYEDEACTKTNSQLVLQARRNHFCLALYELVRIVFVICACFMCIFMTIYYIKLIFNRSRLQQINIAHKKLIKGSRVKWGDAYERAFQFNLGNAEFSCGAKLDDVSWRNWDQNEAVHQFAGAHALLTDGCMELIGRLAEGLDIRYEHEATSVDWSRSKKSVTVHCQNGKRFNGDKVLVALPLAVLQKQKVKFNPKLPDKKLKAMKFIGAGLIEKVAVRFPRCFWNSLLKKDGTLDYFSRAPRKDTERGLFNMFYDFSRRDSNGVAPFYVLMSYVCGDSVDLVNKYSDEEVTNIFVETLRQLFPKEDIPEPDGAVVTHWGSDPHIGMSYSYVRVGGTGMHYDALAAPVDGKLYFAGECTNRFFPQTMTGAYISGLREAGRIFESIHNEIWID
;
A
#
# COMPACT_ATOMS: atom_id res chain seq x y z
N MET A 1 14.30 -27.35 6.22
CA MET A 1 14.20 -27.86 7.60
C MET A 1 14.34 -26.67 8.54
N ILE A 2 13.22 -26.30 9.17
CA ILE A 2 12.97 -25.37 10.29
C ILE A 2 14.14 -24.44 10.69
N LEU A 3 14.03 -23.17 10.30
CA LEU A 3 14.49 -22.00 11.07
C LEU A 3 13.56 -20.82 10.73
N ALA A 4 12.27 -21.05 10.94
CA ALA A 4 11.30 -19.99 11.22
C ALA A 4 11.14 -20.00 12.73
N ASN A 5 11.99 -19.24 13.43
CA ASN A 5 11.76 -18.89 14.83
C ASN A 5 12.03 -17.39 14.98
N ASP A 6 10.95 -16.69 15.25
CA ASP A 6 10.88 -15.56 16.16
C ASP A 6 11.78 -14.35 15.89
N ILE A 7 11.28 -13.46 15.01
CA ILE A 7 11.32 -12.02 15.28
C ILE A 7 9.87 -11.50 15.28
N LEU A 8 9.10 -11.99 16.26
CA LEU A 8 7.94 -11.29 16.79
C LEU A 8 8.44 -10.15 17.68
N VAL A 9 8.77 -9.01 17.08
CA VAL A 9 8.81 -7.74 17.80
C VAL A 9 7.50 -7.00 17.52
N GLY A 10 6.47 -7.47 18.22
CA GLY A 10 5.43 -6.67 18.86
C GLY A 10 4.63 -5.67 18.02
N GLY A 11 3.57 -6.15 17.38
CA GLY A 11 2.16 -5.99 17.78
C GLY A 11 1.68 -4.90 18.77
N ARG A 12 2.39 -3.79 19.02
CA ARG A 12 1.94 -2.73 19.96
C ARG A 12 1.94 -1.30 19.42
N GLU A 13 2.46 -1.03 18.23
CA GLU A 13 2.24 0.27 17.57
C GLU A 13 0.86 0.36 16.88
N MET A 14 0.26 -0.78 16.55
CA MET A 14 -1.01 -0.87 15.84
C MET A 14 -2.24 -0.54 16.70
N GLN A 15 -2.09 -0.52 18.04
CA GLN A 15 -3.18 -0.21 18.96
C GLN A 15 -3.37 1.29 19.21
N LEU A 16 -2.31 2.11 19.20
CA LEU A 16 -2.45 3.55 19.48
C LEU A 16 -3.05 4.33 18.31
N SER A 17 -2.69 4.02 17.06
CA SER A 17 -3.31 4.66 15.90
C SER A 17 -4.78 4.23 15.72
N ASN A 18 -5.10 2.96 16.02
CA ASN A 18 -6.48 2.47 16.00
C ASN A 18 -7.29 3.00 17.17
N LEU A 19 -6.72 3.21 18.37
CA LEU A 19 -7.41 3.88 19.47
C LEU A 19 -7.70 5.34 19.12
N VAL A 20 -6.75 6.06 18.53
CA VAL A 20 -6.94 7.47 18.15
C VAL A 20 -7.95 7.61 16.99
N TYR A 21 -7.95 6.66 16.05
CA TYR A 21 -8.93 6.63 14.95
C TYR A 21 -10.31 6.15 15.40
N GLN A 22 -10.41 5.12 16.27
CA GLN A 22 -11.66 4.72 16.91
C GLN A 22 -12.20 5.86 17.78
N TRP A 23 -11.37 6.49 18.62
CA TRP A 23 -11.78 7.62 19.47
C TRP A 23 -12.32 8.80 18.66
N MET A 24 -11.69 9.17 17.53
CA MET A 24 -12.22 10.19 16.63
C MET A 24 -13.50 9.74 15.89
N SER A 25 -13.57 8.49 15.43
CA SER A 25 -14.69 8.00 14.61
C SER A 25 -15.94 7.60 15.40
N THR A 26 -15.81 6.95 16.56
CA THR A 26 -16.94 6.57 17.43
C THR A 26 -17.44 7.73 18.28
N GLY A 27 -16.57 8.66 18.68
CA GLY A 27 -17.02 9.90 19.37
C GLY A 27 -17.88 10.78 18.46
N ILE A 28 -17.40 11.03 17.23
CA ILE A 28 -18.11 11.87 16.25
C ILE A 28 -19.41 11.20 15.77
N ALA A 29 -19.44 9.88 15.54
CA ALA A 29 -20.64 9.20 15.05
C ALA A 29 -21.71 8.95 16.14
N HIS A 30 -21.31 8.79 17.41
CA HIS A 30 -22.26 8.57 18.52
C HIS A 30 -22.93 9.87 18.99
N GLU A 31 -22.21 11.00 19.03
CA GLU A 31 -22.80 12.30 19.39
C GLU A 31 -23.63 12.92 18.26
N ILE A 32 -23.32 12.65 16.98
CA ILE A 32 -24.13 13.13 15.85
C ILE A 32 -25.46 12.37 15.72
N ARG A 33 -25.53 11.08 16.10
CA ARG A 33 -26.77 10.29 16.01
C ARG A 33 -27.75 10.50 17.19
N ASN A 34 -27.27 10.88 18.36
CA ASN A 34 -28.09 10.91 19.58
C ASN A 34 -28.54 12.31 20.02
N ASN A 35 -28.10 13.38 19.35
CA ASN A 35 -28.54 14.75 19.67
C ASN A 35 -29.05 15.47 18.42
N GLU A 36 -30.23 15.07 17.93
CA GLU A 36 -31.15 16.00 17.27
C GLU A 36 -31.93 16.79 18.33
N SER A 37 -31.21 17.54 19.16
CA SER A 37 -31.81 18.50 20.09
C SER A 37 -31.59 19.92 19.54
N HIS A 38 -32.70 20.57 19.22
CA HIS A 38 -32.78 21.95 18.75
C HIS A 38 -32.04 22.88 19.72
N ILE A 39 -30.94 23.50 19.28
CA ILE A 39 -30.20 24.48 20.10
C ILE A 39 -30.85 25.84 19.85
N LEU A 40 -31.52 26.35 20.89
CA LEU A 40 -32.08 27.69 20.92
C LEU A 40 -31.10 28.66 21.59
N ASP A 41 -31.04 29.90 21.11
CA ASP A 41 -30.31 30.97 21.81
C ASP A 41 -31.07 31.47 23.06
N GLY A 42 -30.47 32.38 23.83
CA GLY A 42 -31.06 32.96 25.05
C GLY A 42 -32.33 33.79 24.83
N SER A 43 -32.82 33.89 23.59
CA SER A 43 -34.09 34.50 23.17
C SER A 43 -35.06 33.49 22.53
N GLY A 44 -34.72 32.20 22.47
CA GLY A 44 -35.62 31.13 22.04
C GLY A 44 -35.64 30.85 20.53
N ASN A 45 -34.66 31.31 19.75
CA ASN A 45 -34.59 31.06 18.31
C ASN A 45 -33.56 29.99 17.93
N GLU A 46 -33.86 29.20 16.89
CA GLU A 46 -33.08 28.05 16.42
C GLU A 46 -31.78 28.48 15.69
N VAL A 47 -30.61 28.04 16.18
CA VAL A 47 -29.31 28.44 15.60
C VAL A 47 -28.80 27.37 14.62
N LYS A 48 -28.78 27.69 13.31
CA LYS A 48 -28.15 26.85 12.27
C LYS A 48 -26.76 27.35 11.90
N GLY A 49 -25.70 26.64 12.32
CA GLY A 49 -24.32 26.92 11.87
C GLY A 49 -23.25 25.96 12.41
N ILE A 50 -22.24 25.65 11.59
CA ILE A 50 -21.07 24.78 11.88
C ILE A 50 -20.28 25.25 13.12
N GLU A 51 -20.31 26.55 13.40
CA GLU A 51 -19.59 27.21 14.50
C GLU A 51 -20.12 26.81 15.89
N ALA A 52 -21.44 26.60 16.03
CA ALA A 52 -22.05 26.14 17.28
C ALA A 52 -21.65 24.69 17.63
N LYS A 53 -21.49 23.82 16.62
CA LYS A 53 -21.03 22.43 16.81
C LYS A 53 -19.56 22.37 17.22
N MET A 54 -18.74 23.29 16.71
CA MET A 54 -17.31 23.36 17.06
C MET A 54 -17.09 23.91 18.47
N ASN A 55 -17.91 24.88 18.90
CA ASN A 55 -17.91 25.38 20.28
C ASN A 55 -18.39 24.33 21.29
N HIS A 56 -19.38 23.51 20.94
CA HIS A 56 -19.82 22.38 21.78
C HIS A 56 -18.72 21.30 21.92
N PHE A 57 -18.02 20.97 20.82
CA PHE A 57 -16.87 20.05 20.84
C PHE A 57 -15.73 20.55 21.75
N MET A 58 -15.40 21.84 21.66
CA MET A 58 -14.37 22.45 22.51
C MET A 58 -14.78 22.50 24.00
N LEU A 59 -16.07 22.67 24.31
CA LEU A 59 -16.60 22.65 25.68
C LEU A 59 -16.52 21.25 26.30
N VAL A 60 -16.85 20.20 25.53
CA VAL A 60 -16.79 18.79 25.98
C VAL A 60 -15.35 18.34 26.24
N VAL A 61 -14.40 18.77 25.41
CA VAL A 61 -12.97 18.51 25.61
C VAL A 61 -12.45 19.21 26.87
N ARG A 62 -12.88 20.45 27.13
CA ARG A 62 -12.49 21.22 28.32
C ARG A 62 -13.00 20.58 29.63
N LEU A 63 -14.26 20.17 29.68
CA LEU A 63 -14.87 19.54 30.87
C LEU A 63 -14.29 18.15 31.19
N ARG A 64 -13.79 17.39 30.21
CA ARG A 64 -13.13 16.10 30.45
C ARG A 64 -11.68 16.21 30.90
N ILE A 65 -10.98 17.27 30.51
CA ILE A 65 -9.60 17.54 30.96
C ILE A 65 -9.61 18.04 32.42
N GLU A 66 -10.56 18.89 32.80
CA GLU A 66 -10.70 19.38 34.18
C GLU A 66 -11.03 18.24 35.18
N ASN A 67 -11.81 17.24 34.77
CA ASN A 67 -12.12 16.06 35.59
C ASN A 67 -10.94 15.08 35.79
N PHE A 68 -9.86 15.19 35.01
CA PHE A 68 -8.65 14.36 35.20
C PHE A 68 -7.65 14.96 36.19
N VAL A 69 -7.85 16.20 36.63
CA VAL A 69 -6.91 16.95 37.50
C VAL A 69 -7.31 16.94 38.98
N VAL A 70 -8.45 16.35 39.36
CA VAL A 70 -8.87 16.26 40.78
C VAL A 70 -9.14 14.81 41.19
N LYS A 71 -8.09 14.11 41.61
CA LYS A 71 -8.10 13.09 42.67
C LYS A 71 -6.69 12.94 43.22
N LYS A 72 -6.32 13.89 44.09
CA LYS A 72 -5.10 13.87 44.89
C LYS A 72 -5.53 13.49 46.31
N ASP A 73 -5.42 12.20 46.64
CA ASP A 73 -5.07 11.65 47.97
C ASP A 73 -5.49 10.18 48.07
N GLN A 74 -4.52 9.27 47.98
CA GLN A 74 -4.16 8.35 49.07
C GLN A 74 -2.95 7.50 48.64
N ASN A 75 -2.02 7.37 49.58
CA ASN A 75 -0.67 6.85 49.43
C ASN A 75 -0.60 5.32 49.24
N THR A 76 0.59 4.88 48.79
CA THR A 76 1.20 3.55 48.93
C THR A 76 0.63 2.41 48.07
N PHE A 77 1.12 2.29 46.83
CA PHE A 77 1.57 1.02 46.20
C PHE A 77 2.19 1.19 44.79
N PHE A 78 2.33 2.40 44.24
CA PHE A 78 2.64 2.60 42.80
C PHE A 78 4.04 3.12 42.42
N ASN A 79 4.96 3.30 43.38
CA ASN A 79 6.24 4.00 43.11
C ASN A 79 7.41 3.12 42.62
N GLU A 80 7.31 1.79 42.58
CA GLU A 80 8.41 0.95 42.07
C GLU A 80 8.20 0.45 40.62
N ALA A 81 6.98 0.54 40.08
CA ALA A 81 6.71 0.11 38.71
C ALA A 81 6.98 1.19 37.64
N PHE A 82 7.11 2.46 38.04
CA PHE A 82 7.28 3.60 37.12
C PHE A 82 8.75 4.02 36.91
N SER A 83 9.62 3.77 37.88
CA SER A 83 11.04 4.14 37.81
C SER A 83 11.84 3.25 36.85
N LEU A 84 11.47 1.97 36.67
CA LEU A 84 12.16 1.08 35.70
C LEU A 84 11.76 1.31 34.23
N LYS A 85 10.61 1.93 33.96
CA LYS A 85 10.15 2.21 32.57
C LYS A 85 10.61 3.54 32.00
N TYR A 86 11.09 4.46 32.85
CA TYR A 86 11.58 5.77 32.39
C TYR A 86 13.00 5.74 31.82
N ALA A 87 13.79 4.69 32.11
CA ALA A 87 15.17 4.59 31.64
C ALA A 87 15.34 3.96 30.24
N THR A 88 14.28 3.36 29.67
CA THR A 88 14.36 2.60 28.40
C THR A 88 13.62 3.21 27.21
N LEU A 89 13.05 4.42 27.35
CA LEU A 89 12.18 5.05 26.35
C LEU A 89 12.68 6.44 25.88
N GLN A 90 13.99 6.67 25.89
CA GLN A 90 14.54 8.01 25.64
C GLN A 90 15.03 8.30 24.21
N GLU A 91 14.84 7.43 23.21
CA GLU A 91 15.47 7.70 21.88
C GLU A 91 14.59 7.53 20.62
N SER A 92 13.25 7.55 20.72
CA SER A 92 12.44 7.67 19.49
C SER A 92 11.07 8.31 19.72
N GLY A 93 10.91 9.55 19.26
CA GLY A 93 9.60 10.12 18.90
C GLY A 93 8.88 11.00 19.94
N MET A 94 9.46 11.23 21.12
CA MET A 94 8.88 12.06 22.19
C MET A 94 9.48 13.48 22.24
N ASP A 95 9.66 14.17 21.11
CA ASP A 95 9.92 15.62 21.12
C ASP A 95 8.60 16.42 21.17
N ILE A 96 7.50 15.89 20.62
CA ILE A 96 6.23 16.63 20.53
C ILE A 96 5.51 16.68 21.88
N ILE A 97 5.49 15.56 22.63
CA ILE A 97 4.91 15.51 23.98
C ILE A 97 5.80 16.29 24.95
N HIS A 98 7.13 16.20 24.83
CA HIS A 98 8.04 17.02 25.65
C HIS A 98 7.91 18.52 25.34
N CYS A 99 7.78 18.91 24.07
CA CYS A 99 7.53 20.30 23.69
C CYS A 99 6.18 20.79 24.18
N ALA A 100 5.12 19.97 24.07
CA ALA A 100 3.78 20.31 24.55
C ALA A 100 3.72 20.42 26.09
N ILE A 101 4.42 19.53 26.81
CA ILE A 101 4.51 19.56 28.28
C ILE A 101 5.39 20.73 28.76
N LYS A 102 6.55 20.98 28.13
CA LYS A 102 7.36 22.18 28.43
C LYS A 102 6.61 23.47 28.11
N TRP A 103 5.76 23.48 27.08
CA TRP A 103 4.89 24.62 26.76
C TRP A 103 3.79 24.81 27.81
N SER A 104 3.18 23.73 28.30
CA SER A 104 2.25 23.75 29.43
C SER A 104 2.91 24.37 30.68
N ASP A 105 4.15 23.99 30.99
CA ASP A 105 4.89 24.54 32.13
C ASP A 105 5.25 26.03 31.95
N LEU A 106 5.60 26.44 30.72
CA LEU A 106 5.83 27.85 30.40
C LEU A 106 4.53 28.68 30.54
N HIS A 107 3.40 28.11 30.12
CA HIS A 107 2.08 28.71 30.24
C HIS A 107 1.63 28.83 31.71
N GLN A 108 1.92 27.84 32.56
CA GLN A 108 1.67 27.92 34.01
C GLN A 108 2.52 29.00 34.69
N LYS A 109 3.77 29.19 34.27
CA LYS A 109 4.64 30.26 34.80
C LYS A 109 4.15 31.67 34.43
N TRP A 110 3.64 31.86 33.21
CA TRP A 110 2.99 33.11 32.80
C TRP A 110 1.69 33.36 33.58
N PHE A 111 0.94 32.30 33.88
CA PHE A 111 -0.29 32.36 34.66
C PHE A 111 -0.03 32.88 36.09
N LEU A 112 1.01 32.38 36.75
CA LEU A 112 1.42 32.83 38.09
C LEU A 112 1.85 34.29 38.12
N LEU A 113 2.61 34.75 37.11
CA LEU A 113 3.08 36.13 37.01
C LEU A 113 1.93 37.14 36.84
N LEU A 114 0.89 36.80 36.07
CA LEU A 114 -0.27 37.67 35.87
C LEU A 114 -1.26 37.64 37.05
N SER A 115 -1.41 36.49 37.73
CA SER A 115 -2.20 36.43 38.97
C SER A 115 -1.59 37.26 40.11
N CYS A 116 -0.26 37.45 40.11
CA CYS A 116 0.40 38.38 41.03
C CYS A 116 0.10 39.85 40.69
N ILE A 117 -0.03 40.19 39.39
CA ILE A 117 -0.35 41.55 38.94
C ILE A 117 -1.84 41.89 39.21
N SER A 118 -2.74 40.91 39.25
CA SER A 118 -4.14 41.12 39.64
C SER A 118 -4.39 41.12 41.16
N ALA A 119 -3.39 40.78 41.97
CA ALA A 119 -3.50 40.63 43.42
C ALA A 119 -2.83 41.77 44.22
N GLU A 120 -2.44 42.87 43.58
CA GLU A 120 -2.07 44.10 44.29
C GLU A 120 -3.34 44.83 44.79
N LYS A 121 -3.67 44.50 46.04
CA LYS A 121 -4.39 45.28 47.07
C LYS A 121 -5.32 46.41 46.62
N TYR A 122 -6.61 46.24 46.92
CA TYR A 122 -7.43 47.33 47.45
C TYR A 122 -8.04 46.87 48.78
N GLU A 123 -7.30 47.11 49.86
CA GLU A 123 -7.87 47.20 51.22
C GLU A 123 -8.60 48.55 51.32
N ASP A 124 -9.79 48.52 51.92
CA ASP A 124 -10.65 49.68 52.18
C ASP A 124 -9.90 50.78 52.93
N GLU A 125 -9.81 51.98 52.34
CA GLU A 125 -9.89 53.25 53.07
C GLU A 125 -10.34 54.38 52.12
N ALA A 126 -11.26 55.20 52.62
CA ALA A 126 -12.07 56.16 51.88
C ALA A 126 -11.26 57.22 51.10
N CYS A 127 -11.71 57.57 49.89
CA CYS A 127 -12.00 58.95 49.41
C CYS A 127 -12.03 59.04 47.86
N THR A 128 -13.20 59.41 47.32
CA THR A 128 -13.46 60.11 46.04
C THR A 128 -12.50 59.91 44.85
N LYS A 129 -12.77 58.91 44.00
CA LYS A 129 -12.56 59.03 42.55
C LYS A 129 -13.90 58.90 41.82
N THR A 130 -14.19 59.87 40.97
CA THR A 130 -15.45 60.03 40.22
C THR A 130 -15.79 58.77 39.41
N ASN A 131 -17.07 58.39 39.41
CA ASN A 131 -17.64 57.23 38.70
C ASN A 131 -17.18 57.11 37.23
N SER A 132 -16.81 58.20 36.56
CA SER A 132 -16.31 58.18 35.18
C SER A 132 -14.93 57.53 35.02
N GLN A 133 -13.98 57.70 35.96
CA GLN A 133 -12.66 57.06 35.88
C GLN A 133 -12.72 55.56 36.17
N LEU A 134 -13.56 55.16 37.15
CA LEU A 134 -13.81 53.75 37.46
C LEU A 134 -14.50 53.01 36.29
N VAL A 135 -15.45 53.66 35.61
CA VAL A 135 -16.11 53.09 34.42
C VAL A 135 -15.16 53.02 33.21
N LEU A 136 -14.31 54.03 32.99
CA LEU A 136 -13.28 54.00 31.94
C LEU A 136 -12.22 52.92 32.19
N GLN A 137 -11.83 52.71 33.44
CA GLN A 137 -10.85 51.69 33.84
C GLN A 137 -11.46 50.28 33.79
N ALA A 138 -12.72 50.11 34.21
CA ALA A 138 -13.48 48.86 34.03
C ALA A 138 -13.71 48.52 32.54
N ARG A 139 -14.02 49.52 31.69
CA ARG A 139 -14.15 49.33 30.24
C ARG A 139 -12.81 49.00 29.57
N ARG A 140 -11.71 49.63 30.00
CA ARG A 140 -10.35 49.27 29.57
C ARG A 140 -10.00 47.84 29.97
N ASN A 141 -10.32 47.43 31.19
CA ASN A 141 -10.08 46.07 31.67
C ASN A 141 -10.94 45.04 30.94
N HIS A 142 -12.20 45.34 30.64
CA HIS A 142 -13.07 44.49 29.81
C HIS A 142 -12.59 44.42 28.35
N PHE A 143 -12.12 45.53 27.77
CA PHE A 143 -11.54 45.55 26.42
C PHE A 143 -10.22 44.76 26.37
N CYS A 144 -9.36 44.89 27.38
CA CYS A 144 -8.14 44.10 27.51
C CYS A 144 -8.44 42.61 27.72
N LEU A 145 -9.45 42.25 28.51
CA LEU A 145 -9.90 40.86 28.66
C LEU A 145 -10.47 40.30 27.35
N ALA A 146 -11.29 41.09 26.64
CA ALA A 146 -11.86 40.68 25.36
C ALA A 146 -10.78 40.52 24.28
N LEU A 147 -9.80 41.43 24.23
CA LEU A 147 -8.66 41.34 23.33
C LEU A 147 -7.75 40.15 23.71
N TYR A 148 -7.56 39.87 25.00
CA TYR A 148 -6.82 38.70 25.48
C TYR A 148 -7.51 37.39 25.11
N GLU A 149 -8.83 37.28 25.30
CA GLU A 149 -9.60 36.10 24.89
C GLU A 149 -9.62 35.94 23.36
N LEU A 150 -9.68 37.04 22.61
CA LEU A 150 -9.57 37.00 21.14
C LEU A 150 -8.18 36.52 20.68
N VAL A 151 -7.10 37.03 21.29
CA VAL A 151 -5.72 36.59 21.02
C VAL A 151 -5.53 35.12 21.43
N ARG A 152 -6.12 34.69 22.55
CA ARG A 152 -6.10 33.30 23.01
C ARG A 152 -6.84 32.38 22.04
N ILE A 153 -8.02 32.76 21.56
CA ILE A 153 -8.78 32.01 20.55
C ILE A 153 -7.99 31.91 19.25
N VAL A 154 -7.44 33.03 18.75
CA VAL A 154 -6.59 33.02 17.54
C VAL A 154 -5.36 32.13 17.73
N PHE A 155 -4.72 32.15 18.90
CA PHE A 155 -3.56 31.31 19.20
C PHE A 155 -3.91 29.81 19.26
N VAL A 156 -5.04 29.46 19.89
CA VAL A 156 -5.55 28.07 19.92
C VAL A 156 -5.91 27.60 18.51
N ILE A 157 -6.56 28.43 17.71
CA ILE A 157 -6.88 28.13 16.31
C ILE A 157 -5.58 27.89 15.52
N CYS A 158 -4.58 28.77 15.63
CA CYS A 158 -3.28 28.60 14.98
C CYS A 158 -2.56 27.32 15.42
N ALA A 159 -2.59 26.99 16.71
CA ALA A 159 -2.01 25.75 17.24
C ALA A 159 -2.74 24.50 16.70
N CYS A 160 -4.07 24.52 16.63
CA CYS A 160 -4.87 23.46 16.02
C CYS A 160 -4.52 23.29 14.53
N PHE A 161 -4.43 24.39 13.77
CA PHE A 161 -4.02 24.34 12.36
C PHE A 161 -2.60 23.78 12.19
N MET A 162 -1.65 24.16 13.04
CA MET A 162 -0.30 23.58 13.03
C MET A 162 -0.31 22.09 13.36
N CYS A 163 -1.05 21.65 14.37
CA CYS A 163 -1.17 20.22 14.70
C CYS A 163 -1.78 19.42 13.55
N ILE A 164 -2.82 19.95 12.89
CA ILE A 164 -3.43 19.32 11.70
C ILE A 164 -2.42 19.26 10.57
N PHE A 165 -1.71 20.36 10.28
CA PHE A 165 -0.72 20.41 9.22
C PHE A 165 0.44 19.43 9.46
N MET A 166 0.97 19.38 10.68
CA MET A 166 2.00 18.43 11.08
C MET A 166 1.52 16.99 11.00
N THR A 167 0.28 16.72 11.40
CA THR A 167 -0.33 15.38 11.29
C THR A 167 -0.48 14.98 9.82
N ILE A 168 -1.00 15.86 8.96
CA ILE A 168 -1.10 15.63 7.51
C ILE A 168 0.29 15.41 6.89
N TYR A 169 1.28 16.21 7.31
CA TYR A 169 2.66 16.09 6.85
C TYR A 169 3.28 14.75 7.25
N TYR A 170 3.10 14.32 8.50
CA TYR A 170 3.54 13.00 8.99
C TYR A 170 2.81 11.85 8.31
N ILE A 171 1.50 11.96 8.10
CA ILE A 171 0.72 10.97 7.33
C ILE A 171 1.30 10.88 5.90
N LYS A 172 1.52 12.00 5.21
CA LYS A 172 2.15 11.98 3.88
C LYS A 172 3.54 11.33 3.91
N LEU A 173 4.36 11.64 4.92
CA LEU A 173 5.68 11.03 5.11
C LEU A 173 5.65 9.52 5.33
N ILE A 174 4.60 8.98 5.96
CA ILE A 174 4.48 7.55 6.24
C ILE A 174 3.86 6.81 5.04
N PHE A 175 2.88 7.41 4.36
CA PHE A 175 2.17 6.80 3.23
C PHE A 175 2.92 6.89 1.90
N ASN A 176 3.84 7.86 1.75
CA ASN A 176 4.62 8.06 0.52
C ASN A 176 6.02 7.46 0.56
N ARG A 177 6.33 6.58 1.51
CA ARG A 177 7.61 5.88 1.53
C ARG A 177 7.58 4.63 0.67
N SER A 178 8.68 4.42 -0.04
CA SER A 178 8.90 3.17 -0.75
C SER A 178 9.25 2.04 0.21
N ARG A 179 9.04 0.81 -0.27
CA ARG A 179 9.43 -0.40 0.46
C ARG A 179 10.94 -0.45 0.68
N LEU A 180 11.75 -0.11 -0.32
CA LEU A 180 13.21 -0.10 -0.20
C LEU A 180 13.72 0.91 0.83
N GLN A 181 13.18 2.13 0.84
CA GLN A 181 13.57 3.17 1.78
C GLN A 181 13.39 2.71 3.24
N GLN A 182 12.26 2.09 3.54
CA GLN A 182 11.97 1.63 4.91
C GLN A 182 12.82 0.45 5.33
N ILE A 183 13.03 -0.51 4.41
CA ILE A 183 13.94 -1.63 4.66
C ILE A 183 15.35 -1.12 4.95
N ASN A 184 15.87 -0.18 4.15
CA ASN A 184 17.20 0.40 4.35
C ASN A 184 17.33 1.16 5.67
N ILE A 185 16.28 1.88 6.12
CA ILE A 185 16.27 2.54 7.43
C ILE A 185 16.35 1.50 8.55
N ALA A 186 15.52 0.45 8.49
CA ALA A 186 15.50 -0.60 9.50
C ALA A 186 16.83 -1.37 9.54
N HIS A 187 17.36 -1.71 8.36
CA HIS A 187 18.63 -2.40 8.19
C HIS A 187 19.81 -1.63 8.79
N LYS A 188 19.94 -0.33 8.47
CA LYS A 188 20.99 0.55 9.04
C LYS A 188 20.90 0.64 10.56
N LYS A 189 19.68 0.75 11.12
CA LYS A 189 19.46 0.76 12.57
C LYS A 189 19.86 -0.58 13.21
N LEU A 190 19.48 -1.69 12.59
CA LEU A 190 19.80 -3.04 13.07
C LEU A 190 21.32 -3.28 13.10
N ILE A 191 22.04 -2.94 12.03
CA ILE A 191 23.50 -3.09 11.98
C ILE A 191 24.15 -2.23 13.08
N LYS A 192 23.74 -0.95 13.19
CA LYS A 192 24.29 -0.05 14.19
C LYS A 192 24.04 -0.54 15.63
N GLY A 193 22.87 -1.11 15.89
CA GLY A 193 22.49 -1.59 17.23
C GLY A 193 23.04 -2.97 17.61
N SER A 194 23.21 -3.88 16.65
CA SER A 194 23.51 -5.29 16.91
C SER A 194 24.99 -5.62 17.14
N ARG A 195 25.91 -4.68 16.89
CA ARG A 195 27.38 -4.90 16.90
C ARG A 195 27.84 -6.07 16.02
N VAL A 196 26.98 -6.58 15.12
CA VAL A 196 27.31 -7.65 14.18
C VAL A 196 28.27 -7.12 13.12
N LYS A 197 29.33 -7.88 12.82
CA LYS A 197 30.19 -7.61 11.67
C LYS A 197 29.44 -7.97 10.39
N TRP A 198 28.93 -6.96 9.72
CA TRP A 198 28.25 -7.11 8.43
C TRP A 198 29.28 -7.24 7.31
N GLY A 199 29.57 -8.48 6.92
CA GLY A 199 30.52 -8.81 5.84
C GLY A 199 29.84 -9.04 4.49
N ASP A 200 30.66 -9.20 3.45
CA ASP A 200 30.24 -9.40 2.06
C ASP A 200 29.20 -10.51 1.89
N ALA A 201 29.39 -11.67 2.53
CA ALA A 201 28.44 -12.78 2.43
C ALA A 201 27.03 -12.41 2.95
N TYR A 202 26.94 -11.65 4.04
CA TYR A 202 25.65 -11.19 4.58
C TYR A 202 25.01 -10.13 3.67
N GLU A 203 25.82 -9.22 3.12
CA GLU A 203 25.32 -8.22 2.17
C GLU A 203 24.75 -8.88 0.92
N ARG A 204 25.45 -9.83 0.31
CA ARG A 204 24.94 -10.55 -0.87
C ARG A 204 23.68 -11.34 -0.56
N ALA A 205 23.60 -11.99 0.60
CA ALA A 205 22.38 -12.68 1.02
C ALA A 205 21.21 -11.70 1.24
N PHE A 206 21.47 -10.52 1.79
CA PHE A 206 20.47 -9.47 1.95
C PHE A 206 19.99 -8.95 0.58
N GLN A 207 20.90 -8.64 -0.34
CA GLN A 207 20.56 -8.22 -1.70
C GLN A 207 19.79 -9.31 -2.47
N PHE A 208 20.13 -10.58 -2.29
CA PHE A 208 19.34 -11.69 -2.84
C PHE A 208 17.87 -11.65 -2.36
N ASN A 209 17.64 -11.43 -1.07
CA ASN A 209 16.28 -11.34 -0.53
C ASN A 209 15.53 -10.10 -1.05
N LEU A 210 16.22 -8.97 -1.22
CA LEU A 210 15.64 -7.79 -1.88
C LEU A 210 15.26 -8.08 -3.33
N GLY A 211 16.13 -8.76 -4.07
CA GLY A 211 15.89 -9.21 -5.43
C GLY A 211 14.69 -10.15 -5.55
N ASN A 212 14.55 -11.09 -4.62
CA ASN A 212 13.39 -11.98 -4.57
C ASN A 212 12.09 -11.20 -4.26
N ALA A 213 12.17 -10.17 -3.43
CA ALA A 213 11.04 -9.28 -3.18
C ALA A 213 10.69 -8.42 -4.41
N GLU A 214 11.67 -7.98 -5.21
CA GLU A 214 11.45 -7.32 -6.51
C GLU A 214 10.77 -8.24 -7.51
N PHE A 215 11.18 -9.51 -7.56
CA PHE A 215 10.51 -10.53 -8.36
C PHE A 215 9.04 -10.70 -7.95
N SER A 216 8.73 -10.89 -6.66
CA SER A 216 7.34 -11.05 -6.19
C SER A 216 6.46 -9.84 -6.53
N CYS A 217 7.02 -8.62 -6.50
CA CYS A 217 6.29 -7.41 -6.89
C CYS A 217 6.33 -7.11 -8.40
N GLY A 218 7.22 -7.76 -9.16
CA GLY A 218 7.52 -7.41 -10.55
C GLY A 218 8.00 -5.97 -10.70
N ALA A 219 8.63 -5.38 -9.68
CA ALA A 219 8.95 -3.96 -9.68
C ALA A 219 10.13 -3.66 -8.77
N LYS A 220 10.82 -2.54 -9.06
CA LYS A 220 11.80 -1.98 -8.13
C LYS A 220 11.12 -1.66 -6.81
N LEU A 221 11.74 -2.03 -5.69
CA LEU A 221 11.16 -1.78 -4.37
C LEU A 221 10.98 -0.30 -4.04
N ASP A 222 11.59 0.60 -4.82
CA ASP A 222 11.36 2.04 -4.76
C ASP A 222 9.98 2.49 -5.25
N ASP A 223 9.38 1.73 -6.16
CA ASP A 223 8.04 2.02 -6.67
C ASP A 223 6.93 1.37 -5.85
N VAL A 224 7.28 0.38 -5.02
CA VAL A 224 6.34 -0.45 -4.27
C VAL A 224 5.96 0.22 -2.94
N SER A 225 4.66 0.20 -2.63
CA SER A 225 4.11 0.73 -1.37
C SER A 225 4.65 -0.02 -0.16
N TRP A 226 5.34 0.66 0.75
CA TRP A 226 5.75 0.03 2.02
C TRP A 226 4.56 -0.53 2.82
N ARG A 227 3.41 0.15 2.81
CA ARG A 227 2.26 -0.19 3.67
C ARG A 227 1.31 -1.22 3.07
N ASN A 228 1.32 -1.39 1.75
CA ASN A 228 0.28 -2.14 1.04
C ASN A 228 0.85 -3.12 0.01
N TRP A 229 2.16 -3.44 0.08
CA TRP A 229 2.79 -4.39 -0.84
C TRP A 229 2.21 -5.80 -0.70
N ASP A 230 1.78 -6.16 0.50
CA ASP A 230 1.25 -7.45 0.96
C ASP A 230 -0.24 -7.34 1.36
N GLN A 231 -0.96 -6.32 0.86
CA GLN A 231 -2.34 -6.04 1.31
C GLN A 231 -3.32 -7.20 1.14
N ASN A 232 -3.05 -8.13 0.21
CA ASN A 232 -3.87 -9.30 -0.05
C ASN A 232 -3.80 -10.30 1.11
N GLU A 233 -2.71 -10.32 1.89
CA GLU A 233 -2.55 -11.19 3.06
C GLU A 233 -3.45 -10.79 4.24
N ALA A 234 -4.19 -9.68 4.14
CA ALA A 234 -5.25 -9.33 5.06
C ALA A 234 -6.44 -10.32 5.03
N VAL A 235 -6.53 -11.18 4.00
CA VAL A 235 -7.49 -12.28 3.89
C VAL A 235 -6.78 -13.61 3.68
N HIS A 236 -7.45 -14.71 4.00
CA HIS A 236 -6.91 -16.06 3.81
C HIS A 236 -6.48 -16.29 2.36
N GLN A 237 -5.22 -16.72 2.19
CA GLN A 237 -4.65 -17.08 0.90
C GLN A 237 -4.82 -18.58 0.63
N PHE A 238 -4.58 -18.99 -0.62
CA PHE A 238 -4.58 -20.42 -0.98
C PHE A 238 -3.48 -21.16 -0.22
N ALA A 239 -3.90 -22.14 0.60
CA ALA A 239 -3.00 -23.03 1.31
C ALA A 239 -2.51 -24.18 0.39
N GLY A 240 -1.57 -24.98 0.90
CA GLY A 240 -1.05 -26.16 0.21
C GLY A 240 0.30 -25.93 -0.46
N ALA A 241 0.74 -26.92 -1.24
CA ALA A 241 2.02 -26.87 -1.92
C ALA A 241 1.94 -25.99 -3.18
N HIS A 242 3.01 -25.23 -3.44
CA HIS A 242 3.23 -24.60 -4.74
C HIS A 242 3.64 -25.68 -5.73
N ALA A 243 3.00 -25.73 -6.89
CA ALA A 243 3.25 -26.74 -7.90
C ALA A 243 3.60 -26.10 -9.25
N LEU A 244 4.45 -26.80 -10.01
CA LEU A 244 4.69 -26.50 -11.41
C LEU A 244 3.66 -27.23 -12.26
N LEU A 245 2.93 -26.51 -13.11
CA LEU A 245 2.03 -27.11 -14.08
C LEU A 245 2.85 -27.61 -15.29
N THR A 246 3.27 -28.88 -15.24
CA THR A 246 4.26 -29.46 -16.17
C THR A 246 3.79 -29.57 -17.61
N ASP A 247 2.48 -29.72 -17.83
CA ASP A 247 1.88 -29.70 -19.18
C ASP A 247 1.67 -28.27 -19.71
N GLY A 248 1.98 -27.26 -18.89
CA GLY A 248 1.86 -25.85 -19.22
C GLY A 248 0.43 -25.32 -19.09
N CYS A 249 0.30 -24.00 -18.90
CA CYS A 249 -1.01 -23.38 -18.74
C CYS A 249 -1.85 -23.35 -20.02
N MET A 250 -1.23 -23.52 -21.20
CA MET A 250 -1.93 -23.44 -22.47
C MET A 250 -2.96 -24.56 -22.67
N GLU A 251 -2.73 -25.76 -22.14
CA GLU A 251 -3.73 -26.85 -22.20
C GLU A 251 -5.00 -26.46 -21.44
N LEU A 252 -4.86 -25.89 -20.23
CA LEU A 252 -5.99 -25.40 -19.44
C LEU A 252 -6.76 -24.30 -20.18
N ILE A 253 -6.03 -23.32 -20.75
CA ILE A 253 -6.66 -22.23 -21.52
C ILE A 253 -7.36 -22.77 -22.77
N GLY A 254 -6.78 -23.76 -23.45
CA GLY A 254 -7.38 -24.42 -24.61
C GLY A 254 -8.73 -25.06 -24.29
N ARG A 255 -8.82 -25.77 -23.15
CA ARG A 255 -10.09 -26.36 -22.69
C ARG A 255 -11.13 -25.31 -22.32
N LEU A 256 -10.73 -24.20 -21.69
CA LEU A 256 -11.64 -23.11 -21.36
C LEU A 256 -12.15 -22.37 -22.61
N ALA A 257 -11.40 -22.41 -23.70
CA ALA A 257 -11.76 -21.77 -24.97
C ALA A 257 -12.67 -22.65 -25.86
N GLU A 258 -12.78 -23.94 -25.57
CA GLU A 258 -13.50 -24.89 -26.40
C GLU A 258 -15.00 -24.54 -26.51
N GLY A 259 -15.52 -24.51 -27.73
CA GLY A 259 -16.92 -24.18 -28.01
C GLY A 259 -17.28 -22.69 -27.87
N LEU A 260 -16.34 -21.80 -27.56
CA LEU A 260 -16.58 -20.36 -27.46
C LEU A 260 -16.41 -19.65 -28.82
N ASP A 261 -17.18 -18.60 -29.03
CA ASP A 261 -17.02 -17.71 -30.20
C ASP A 261 -15.86 -16.71 -29.97
N ILE A 262 -14.63 -17.15 -30.27
CA ILE A 262 -13.41 -16.34 -30.11
C ILE A 262 -12.97 -15.75 -31.45
N ARG A 263 -12.77 -14.43 -31.47
CA ARG A 263 -12.35 -13.68 -32.68
C ARG A 263 -10.91 -13.17 -32.53
N TYR A 264 -9.96 -13.91 -33.07
CA TYR A 264 -8.55 -13.46 -33.19
C TYR A 264 -8.39 -12.34 -34.22
N GLU A 265 -7.36 -11.52 -34.12
CA GLU A 265 -7.09 -10.40 -35.06
C GLU A 265 -8.19 -9.31 -35.09
N HIS A 266 -8.92 -9.14 -33.98
CA HIS A 266 -9.95 -8.09 -33.80
C HIS A 266 -9.56 -7.12 -32.68
N GLU A 267 -8.38 -6.50 -32.81
CA GLU A 267 -7.88 -5.54 -31.82
C GLU A 267 -8.89 -4.40 -31.59
N ALA A 268 -9.46 -4.33 -30.39
CA ALA A 268 -10.38 -3.28 -30.01
C ALA A 268 -9.65 -1.94 -29.88
N THR A 269 -10.19 -0.89 -30.50
CA THR A 269 -9.61 0.46 -30.52
C THR A 269 -10.48 1.46 -29.78
N SER A 270 -11.80 1.25 -29.74
CA SER A 270 -12.71 2.05 -28.93
C SER A 270 -13.96 1.29 -28.49
N VAL A 271 -14.54 1.75 -27.39
CA VAL A 271 -15.80 1.26 -26.81
C VAL A 271 -16.73 2.46 -26.62
N ASP A 272 -17.83 2.49 -27.37
CA ASP A 272 -18.91 3.46 -27.20
C ASP A 272 -20.03 2.85 -26.34
N TRP A 273 -20.21 3.41 -25.16
CA TRP A 273 -21.14 2.93 -24.13
C TRP A 273 -22.03 4.07 -23.60
N SER A 274 -22.30 5.09 -24.44
CA SER A 274 -23.14 6.23 -24.05
C SER A 274 -24.45 5.84 -23.38
N ARG A 275 -24.83 6.58 -22.33
CA ARG A 275 -26.13 6.43 -21.65
C ARG A 275 -27.31 6.65 -22.60
N SER A 276 -27.13 7.45 -23.65
CA SER A 276 -28.17 7.69 -24.66
C SER A 276 -28.44 6.49 -25.57
N LYS A 277 -27.52 5.53 -25.64
CA LYS A 277 -27.67 4.31 -26.45
C LYS A 277 -28.15 3.16 -25.58
N LYS A 278 -28.94 2.23 -26.14
CA LYS A 278 -29.32 1.00 -25.42
C LYS A 278 -28.15 0.01 -25.37
N SER A 279 -27.45 -0.17 -26.48
CA SER A 279 -26.30 -1.07 -26.61
C SER A 279 -24.94 -0.37 -26.41
N VAL A 280 -23.91 -1.18 -26.20
CA VAL A 280 -22.49 -0.85 -26.28
C VAL A 280 -21.95 -1.29 -27.64
N THR A 281 -21.11 -0.46 -28.25
CA THR A 281 -20.43 -0.77 -29.52
C THR A 281 -18.93 -0.83 -29.32
N VAL A 282 -18.30 -1.94 -29.73
CA VAL A 282 -16.84 -2.09 -29.79
C VAL A 282 -16.38 -1.93 -31.22
N HIS A 283 -15.38 -1.06 -31.44
CA HIS A 283 -14.77 -0.83 -32.75
C HIS A 283 -13.39 -1.49 -32.81
N CYS A 284 -13.14 -2.28 -33.83
CA CYS A 284 -11.87 -2.95 -34.05
C CYS A 284 -11.02 -2.22 -35.09
N GLN A 285 -9.69 -2.38 -35.00
CA GLN A 285 -8.73 -1.78 -35.92
C GLN A 285 -8.98 -2.19 -37.38
N ASN A 286 -9.40 -3.43 -37.60
CA ASN A 286 -9.74 -3.98 -38.91
C ASN A 286 -11.07 -3.44 -39.50
N GLY A 287 -11.67 -2.43 -38.89
CA GLY A 287 -12.92 -1.80 -39.33
C GLY A 287 -14.20 -2.51 -38.87
N LYS A 288 -14.11 -3.74 -38.34
CA LYS A 288 -15.26 -4.47 -37.81
C LYS A 288 -15.81 -3.85 -36.54
N ARG A 289 -17.08 -4.13 -36.26
CA ARG A 289 -17.82 -3.58 -35.12
C ARG A 289 -18.65 -4.68 -34.49
N PHE A 290 -18.70 -4.68 -33.16
CA PHE A 290 -19.54 -5.59 -32.38
C PHE A 290 -20.48 -4.78 -31.51
N ASN A 291 -21.75 -5.19 -31.47
CA ASN A 291 -22.77 -4.59 -30.62
C ASN A 291 -23.21 -5.62 -29.58
N GLY A 292 -23.41 -5.17 -28.35
CA GLY A 292 -23.98 -5.99 -27.29
C GLY A 292 -24.64 -5.12 -26.22
N ASP A 293 -25.44 -5.72 -25.36
CA ASP A 293 -26.08 -4.99 -24.24
C ASP A 293 -25.05 -4.56 -23.19
N LYS A 294 -24.01 -5.40 -23.01
CA LYS A 294 -22.95 -5.27 -22.00
C LYS A 294 -21.58 -5.56 -22.64
N VAL A 295 -20.51 -5.04 -22.04
CA VAL A 295 -19.12 -5.38 -22.40
C VAL A 295 -18.32 -5.69 -21.14
N LEU A 296 -17.63 -6.83 -21.15
CA LEU A 296 -16.61 -7.20 -20.17
C LEU A 296 -15.23 -6.81 -20.71
N VAL A 297 -14.53 -5.94 -19.99
CA VAL A 297 -13.17 -5.51 -20.29
C VAL A 297 -12.20 -6.33 -19.45
N ALA A 298 -11.44 -7.22 -20.10
CA ALA A 298 -10.39 -8.04 -19.49
C ALA A 298 -8.99 -7.69 -20.03
N LEU A 299 -8.77 -6.42 -20.37
CA LEU A 299 -7.49 -5.95 -20.90
C LEU A 299 -6.44 -5.85 -19.78
N PRO A 300 -5.16 -6.16 -20.06
CA PRO A 300 -4.07 -5.94 -19.12
C PRO A 300 -3.99 -4.49 -18.64
N LEU A 301 -3.56 -4.29 -17.39
CA LEU A 301 -3.50 -2.96 -16.78
C LEU A 301 -2.63 -1.98 -17.58
N ALA A 302 -1.50 -2.44 -18.12
CA ALA A 302 -0.62 -1.59 -18.93
C ALA A 302 -1.30 -1.08 -20.22
N VAL A 303 -2.13 -1.91 -20.87
CA VAL A 303 -2.92 -1.51 -22.05
C VAL A 303 -3.92 -0.42 -21.70
N LEU A 304 -4.59 -0.55 -20.55
CA LEU A 304 -5.51 0.46 -20.03
C LEU A 304 -4.79 1.76 -19.65
N GLN A 305 -3.64 1.69 -18.97
CA GLN A 305 -2.82 2.83 -18.60
C GLN A 305 -2.27 3.58 -19.82
N LYS A 306 -1.84 2.86 -20.86
CA LYS A 306 -1.40 3.41 -22.15
C LYS A 306 -2.56 3.95 -23.00
N GLN A 307 -3.80 3.80 -22.56
CA GLN A 307 -5.02 4.27 -23.25
C GLN A 307 -5.11 3.77 -24.70
N LYS A 308 -4.70 2.52 -24.94
CA LYS A 308 -4.77 1.88 -26.28
C LYS A 308 -6.21 1.71 -26.77
N VAL A 309 -7.15 1.55 -25.83
CA VAL A 309 -8.60 1.50 -26.11
C VAL A 309 -9.26 2.77 -25.59
N LYS A 310 -9.93 3.51 -26.48
CA LYS A 310 -10.65 4.73 -26.14
C LYS A 310 -12.07 4.41 -25.65
N PHE A 311 -12.43 4.90 -24.47
CA PHE A 311 -13.79 4.76 -23.94
C PHE A 311 -14.59 6.06 -24.18
N ASN A 312 -15.79 5.92 -24.75
CA ASN A 312 -16.73 7.02 -24.95
C ASN A 312 -18.10 6.68 -24.35
N PRO A 313 -18.58 7.38 -23.30
CA PRO A 313 -17.90 8.43 -22.53
C PRO A 313 -16.61 7.96 -21.85
N LYS A 314 -15.81 8.90 -21.34
CA LYS A 314 -14.58 8.59 -20.60
C LYS A 314 -14.90 7.77 -19.34
N LEU A 315 -13.99 6.86 -18.96
CA LEU A 315 -14.10 6.12 -17.70
C LEU A 315 -14.15 7.07 -16.48
N PRO A 316 -14.88 6.71 -15.41
CA PRO A 316 -14.98 7.52 -14.20
C PRO A 316 -13.63 7.81 -13.54
N ASP A 317 -13.48 9.00 -12.94
CA ASP A 317 -12.22 9.44 -12.32
C ASP A 317 -11.71 8.49 -11.23
N LYS A 318 -12.61 7.82 -10.50
CA LYS A 318 -12.22 6.81 -9.50
C LYS A 318 -11.41 5.67 -10.13
N LYS A 319 -11.78 5.22 -11.34
CA LYS A 319 -11.09 4.17 -12.09
C LYS A 319 -9.77 4.68 -12.66
N LEU A 320 -9.78 5.90 -13.21
CA LEU A 320 -8.55 6.57 -13.69
C LEU A 320 -7.52 6.76 -12.58
N LYS A 321 -7.97 7.14 -11.38
CA LYS A 321 -7.11 7.27 -10.19
C LYS A 321 -6.55 5.91 -9.78
N ALA A 322 -7.39 4.86 -9.76
CA ALA A 322 -6.94 3.51 -9.44
C ALA A 322 -5.84 3.01 -10.39
N MET A 323 -5.98 3.25 -11.69
CA MET A 323 -4.94 2.93 -12.67
C MET A 323 -3.61 3.66 -12.44
N LYS A 324 -3.58 4.77 -11.69
CA LYS A 324 -2.31 5.45 -11.34
C LYS A 324 -1.60 4.81 -10.15
N PHE A 325 -2.37 4.22 -9.22
CA PHE A 325 -1.88 3.69 -7.94
C PHE A 325 -1.68 2.17 -7.93
N ILE A 326 -2.21 1.45 -8.91
CA ILE A 326 -1.78 0.09 -9.23
C ILE A 326 -0.73 0.19 -10.33
N GLY A 327 0.43 -0.40 -10.11
CA GLY A 327 1.53 -0.44 -11.07
C GLY A 327 1.44 -1.67 -11.96
N ALA A 328 1.88 -1.50 -13.20
CA ALA A 328 2.12 -2.62 -14.13
C ALA A 328 3.55 -3.11 -13.88
N GLY A 329 3.69 -4.20 -13.12
CA GLY A 329 4.97 -4.84 -12.86
C GLY A 329 5.46 -5.61 -14.09
N LEU A 330 6.76 -5.80 -14.18
CA LEU A 330 7.44 -6.47 -15.27
C LEU A 330 8.58 -7.36 -14.74
N ILE A 331 8.57 -8.60 -15.23
CA ILE A 331 9.69 -9.52 -15.23
C ILE A 331 9.82 -10.10 -16.63
N GLU A 332 11.00 -10.57 -16.98
CA GLU A 332 11.23 -11.30 -18.22
C GLU A 332 11.89 -12.63 -17.88
N LYS A 333 11.60 -13.66 -18.66
CA LYS A 333 12.12 -15.01 -18.47
C LYS A 333 13.11 -15.34 -19.57
N VAL A 334 14.14 -16.08 -19.18
CA VAL A 334 15.13 -16.65 -20.08
C VAL A 334 15.15 -18.15 -19.79
N ALA A 335 14.78 -18.96 -20.78
CA ALA A 335 14.86 -20.41 -20.72
C ALA A 335 15.92 -20.89 -21.71
N VAL A 336 16.88 -21.66 -21.22
CA VAL A 336 18.02 -22.14 -22.01
C VAL A 336 18.08 -23.65 -21.95
N ARG A 337 18.20 -24.27 -23.12
CA ARG A 337 18.32 -25.71 -23.30
C ARG A 337 19.79 -26.09 -23.47
N PHE A 338 20.18 -27.16 -22.79
CA PHE A 338 21.54 -27.69 -22.78
C PHE A 338 21.53 -29.16 -23.23
N PRO A 339 22.60 -29.60 -23.92
CA PRO A 339 22.73 -30.98 -24.39
C PRO A 339 23.01 -31.98 -23.25
N ARG A 340 23.46 -31.51 -22.08
CA ARG A 340 23.67 -32.33 -20.87
C ARG A 340 23.39 -31.56 -19.59
N CYS A 341 23.00 -32.29 -18.54
CA CYS A 341 22.89 -31.75 -17.19
C CYS A 341 24.30 -31.53 -16.61
N PHE A 342 24.73 -30.28 -16.46
CA PHE A 342 25.97 -29.95 -15.75
C PHE A 342 25.74 -29.74 -14.23
N TRP A 343 24.50 -29.53 -13.80
CA TRP A 343 24.14 -29.33 -12.38
C TRP A 343 23.81 -30.63 -11.64
N ASN A 344 24.39 -31.76 -12.07
CA ASN A 344 24.13 -33.08 -11.50
C ASN A 344 24.41 -33.16 -9.99
N SER A 345 25.39 -32.40 -9.50
CA SER A 345 25.75 -32.33 -8.08
C SER A 345 24.66 -31.73 -7.18
N LEU A 346 23.69 -31.02 -7.76
CA LEU A 346 22.57 -30.41 -7.05
C LEU A 346 21.30 -31.29 -7.06
N LEU A 347 21.27 -32.34 -7.87
CA LEU A 347 20.09 -33.20 -7.98
C LEU A 347 19.83 -33.92 -6.65
N LYS A 348 18.56 -34.02 -6.31
CA LYS A 348 18.06 -34.89 -5.23
C LYS A 348 18.34 -36.35 -5.60
N LYS A 349 18.17 -37.26 -4.64
CA LYS A 349 18.38 -38.71 -4.84
C LYS A 349 17.49 -39.32 -5.93
N ASP A 350 16.32 -38.72 -6.17
CA ASP A 350 15.39 -39.11 -7.24
C ASP A 350 15.78 -38.54 -8.62
N GLY A 351 16.95 -37.89 -8.71
CA GLY A 351 17.45 -37.28 -9.93
C GLY A 351 16.81 -35.94 -10.27
N THR A 352 15.94 -35.38 -9.43
CA THR A 352 15.24 -34.12 -9.68
C THR A 352 15.87 -32.92 -8.99
N LEU A 353 15.61 -31.73 -9.52
CA LEU A 353 15.89 -30.45 -8.88
C LEU A 353 14.71 -29.54 -9.19
N ASP A 354 14.28 -28.73 -8.22
CA ASP A 354 13.21 -27.75 -8.48
C ASP A 354 13.84 -26.43 -8.91
N TYR A 355 14.78 -25.95 -8.10
CA TYR A 355 15.52 -24.72 -8.34
C TYR A 355 16.79 -24.61 -7.49
N PHE A 356 17.66 -23.69 -7.87
CA PHE A 356 18.77 -23.19 -7.06
C PHE A 356 18.90 -21.67 -7.19
N SER A 357 19.60 -21.02 -6.26
CA SER A 357 19.74 -19.56 -6.23
C SER A 357 21.14 -19.09 -6.61
N ARG A 358 21.21 -17.85 -7.09
CA ARG A 358 22.43 -17.05 -7.26
C ARG A 358 22.38 -15.90 -6.27
N ALA A 359 23.36 -15.81 -5.38
CA ALA A 359 23.58 -14.59 -4.62
C ALA A 359 24.22 -13.52 -5.53
N PRO A 360 23.67 -12.29 -5.60
CA PRO A 360 24.21 -11.25 -6.47
C PRO A 360 25.58 -10.79 -5.97
N ARG A 361 26.49 -10.43 -6.89
CA ARG A 361 27.83 -9.91 -6.52
C ARG A 361 27.79 -8.44 -6.14
N LYS A 362 26.80 -7.71 -6.67
CA LYS A 362 26.55 -6.27 -6.43
C LYS A 362 25.06 -6.05 -6.26
N ASP A 363 24.70 -4.98 -5.57
CA ASP A 363 23.30 -4.56 -5.40
C ASP A 363 22.57 -4.32 -6.72
N THR A 364 23.25 -3.76 -7.74
CA THR A 364 22.70 -3.54 -9.08
C THR A 364 22.39 -4.82 -9.85
N GLU A 365 22.93 -5.96 -9.42
CA GLU A 365 22.69 -7.28 -10.04
C GLU A 365 21.63 -8.08 -9.31
N ARG A 366 21.00 -7.53 -8.26
CA ARG A 366 20.01 -8.27 -7.47
C ARG A 366 18.75 -8.64 -8.25
N GLY A 367 18.54 -8.13 -9.45
CA GLY A 367 17.45 -8.54 -10.32
C GLY A 367 17.87 -9.54 -11.40
N LEU A 368 19.17 -9.89 -11.47
CA LEU A 368 19.77 -10.63 -12.58
C LEU A 368 19.90 -12.10 -12.21
N PHE A 369 18.98 -12.92 -12.75
CA PHE A 369 19.02 -14.38 -12.65
C PHE A 369 19.18 -14.90 -11.21
N ASN A 370 18.38 -14.37 -10.29
CA ASN A 370 18.45 -14.74 -8.87
C ASN A 370 18.14 -16.22 -8.60
N MET A 371 17.24 -16.79 -9.39
CA MET A 371 16.73 -18.16 -9.22
C MET A 371 16.77 -18.87 -10.55
N PHE A 372 17.30 -20.08 -10.58
CA PHE A 372 17.28 -20.97 -11.72
C PHE A 372 16.38 -22.15 -11.40
N TYR A 373 15.40 -22.41 -12.26
CA TYR A 373 14.44 -23.49 -12.15
C TYR A 373 14.76 -24.57 -13.17
N ASP A 374 14.76 -25.82 -12.75
CA ASP A 374 14.94 -26.97 -13.65
C ASP A 374 13.59 -27.35 -14.27
N PHE A 375 13.47 -27.13 -15.57
CA PHE A 375 12.30 -27.45 -16.39
C PHE A 375 12.50 -28.72 -17.23
N SER A 376 13.52 -29.52 -16.92
CA SER A 376 13.83 -30.75 -17.65
C SER A 376 12.73 -31.79 -17.43
N ARG A 377 12.07 -32.21 -18.51
CA ARG A 377 11.07 -33.30 -18.48
C ARG A 377 11.79 -34.64 -18.50
N ARG A 378 11.74 -35.36 -17.38
CA ARG A 378 12.31 -36.70 -17.26
C ARG A 378 11.26 -37.77 -17.59
N ASP A 379 11.68 -38.86 -18.22
CA ASP A 379 10.86 -40.05 -18.42
C ASP A 379 10.73 -40.87 -17.13
N SER A 380 10.03 -42.01 -17.19
CA SER A 380 9.85 -42.92 -16.05
C SER A 380 11.17 -43.49 -15.50
N ASN A 381 12.26 -43.43 -16.27
CA ASN A 381 13.59 -43.90 -15.90
C ASN A 381 14.49 -42.75 -15.40
N GLY A 382 13.96 -41.53 -15.28
CA GLY A 382 14.70 -40.35 -14.83
C GLY A 382 15.56 -39.70 -15.93
N VAL A 383 15.45 -40.14 -17.18
CA VAL A 383 16.24 -39.61 -18.31
C VAL A 383 15.47 -38.48 -18.98
N ALA A 384 16.11 -37.33 -19.14
CA ALA A 384 15.54 -36.21 -19.89
C ALA A 384 16.05 -36.22 -21.34
N PRO A 385 15.20 -36.03 -22.36
CA PRO A 385 15.64 -35.90 -23.75
C PRO A 385 16.38 -34.58 -24.01
N PHE A 386 16.19 -33.59 -23.13
CA PHE A 386 16.87 -32.31 -23.11
C PHE A 386 16.82 -31.71 -21.71
N TYR A 387 17.83 -30.90 -21.36
CA TYR A 387 17.93 -30.26 -20.05
C TYR A 387 17.66 -28.77 -20.17
N VAL A 388 16.74 -28.24 -19.37
CA VAL A 388 16.29 -26.84 -19.48
C VAL A 388 16.40 -26.15 -18.13
N LEU A 389 17.12 -25.03 -18.10
CA LEU A 389 17.07 -24.09 -16.99
C LEU A 389 16.29 -22.85 -17.42
N MET A 390 15.37 -22.42 -16.57
CA MET A 390 14.70 -21.13 -16.70
C MET A 390 15.11 -20.22 -15.54
N SER A 391 15.42 -18.98 -15.86
CA SER A 391 15.58 -17.92 -14.87
C SER A 391 14.79 -16.68 -15.30
N TYR A 392 14.82 -15.65 -14.48
CA TYR A 392 14.15 -14.39 -14.75
C TYR A 392 15.06 -13.19 -14.50
N VAL A 393 14.70 -12.08 -15.12
CA VAL A 393 15.20 -10.75 -14.79
C VAL A 393 14.05 -9.88 -14.26
N CYS A 394 14.34 -9.08 -13.24
CA CYS A 394 13.38 -8.16 -12.63
C CYS A 394 14.10 -6.89 -12.13
N GLY A 395 13.33 -5.93 -11.60
CA GLY A 395 13.88 -4.70 -11.04
C GLY A 395 14.73 -3.93 -12.06
N ASP A 396 15.94 -3.55 -11.68
CA ASP A 396 16.90 -2.86 -12.58
C ASP A 396 17.39 -3.74 -13.74
N SER A 397 17.30 -5.07 -13.62
CA SER A 397 17.84 -5.99 -14.61
C SER A 397 16.88 -6.28 -15.77
N VAL A 398 15.62 -5.82 -15.71
CA VAL A 398 14.63 -6.08 -16.78
C VAL A 398 15.00 -5.38 -18.09
N ASP A 399 15.73 -4.26 -18.02
CA ASP A 399 16.20 -3.52 -19.20
C ASP A 399 17.20 -4.32 -20.04
N LEU A 400 17.77 -5.39 -19.47
CA LEU A 400 18.71 -6.28 -20.16
C LEU A 400 18.11 -6.85 -21.46
N VAL A 401 16.85 -7.28 -21.44
CA VAL A 401 16.24 -7.89 -22.64
C VAL A 401 15.91 -6.86 -23.73
N ASN A 402 15.74 -5.59 -23.37
CA ASN A 402 15.48 -4.52 -24.33
C ASN A 402 16.78 -3.94 -24.92
N LYS A 403 17.89 -4.10 -24.21
CA LYS A 403 19.19 -3.52 -24.58
C LYS A 403 20.02 -4.44 -25.47
N TYR A 404 19.86 -5.76 -25.30
CA TYR A 404 20.65 -6.78 -25.96
C TYR A 404 19.76 -7.70 -26.79
N SER A 405 20.34 -8.32 -27.81
CA SER A 405 19.67 -9.38 -28.58
C SER A 405 19.47 -10.64 -27.73
N ASP A 406 18.50 -11.49 -28.12
CA ASP A 406 18.23 -12.75 -27.41
C ASP A 406 19.46 -13.66 -27.29
N GLU A 407 20.33 -13.66 -28.31
CA GLU A 407 21.60 -14.39 -28.29
C GLU A 407 22.56 -13.83 -27.23
N GLU A 408 22.72 -12.51 -27.17
CA GLU A 408 23.55 -11.85 -26.15
C GLU A 408 23.00 -12.07 -24.74
N VAL A 409 21.67 -11.99 -24.55
CA VAL A 409 21.01 -12.31 -23.28
C VAL A 409 21.27 -13.75 -22.86
N THR A 410 21.19 -14.68 -23.82
CA THR A 410 21.49 -16.11 -23.60
C THR A 410 22.96 -16.29 -23.22
N ASN A 411 23.88 -15.58 -23.86
CA ASN A 411 25.30 -15.61 -23.52
C ASN A 411 25.55 -15.10 -22.09
N ILE A 412 24.87 -14.02 -21.66
CA ILE A 412 24.96 -13.52 -20.28
C ILE A 412 24.39 -14.53 -19.27
N PHE A 413 23.32 -15.25 -19.63
CA PHE A 413 22.75 -16.33 -18.83
C PHE A 413 23.75 -17.49 -18.64
N VAL A 414 24.38 -17.95 -19.72
CA VAL A 414 25.36 -19.04 -19.68
C VAL A 414 26.62 -18.62 -18.94
N GLU A 415 27.12 -17.40 -19.18
CA GLU A 415 28.28 -16.86 -18.46
C GLU A 415 28.01 -16.72 -16.96
N THR A 416 26.78 -16.33 -16.58
CA THR A 416 26.33 -16.36 -15.20
C THR A 416 26.44 -17.75 -14.58
N LEU A 417 26.03 -18.80 -15.30
CA LEU A 417 26.14 -20.17 -14.83
C LEU A 417 27.61 -20.61 -14.72
N ARG A 418 28.47 -20.24 -15.67
CA ARG A 418 29.92 -20.54 -15.63
C ARG A 418 30.58 -19.92 -14.40
N GLN A 419 30.15 -18.72 -14.03
CA GLN A 419 30.61 -18.05 -12.81
C GLN A 419 30.12 -18.73 -11.52
N LEU A 420 28.93 -19.34 -11.55
CA LEU A 420 28.35 -20.04 -10.42
C LEU A 420 28.94 -21.45 -10.23
N PHE A 421 29.28 -22.11 -11.34
CA PHE A 421 29.86 -23.45 -11.38
C PHE A 421 31.24 -23.45 -12.06
N PRO A 422 32.25 -22.76 -11.50
CA PRO A 422 33.55 -22.56 -12.16
C PRO A 422 34.37 -23.86 -12.34
N LYS A 423 33.94 -24.96 -11.74
CA LYS A 423 34.55 -26.29 -11.87
C LYS A 423 33.86 -27.18 -12.88
N GLU A 424 32.66 -26.79 -13.33
CA GLU A 424 31.90 -27.53 -14.31
C GLU A 424 32.26 -27.01 -15.71
N ASP A 425 32.53 -27.92 -16.63
CA ASP A 425 32.50 -27.60 -18.06
C ASP A 425 31.02 -27.40 -18.44
N ILE A 426 30.59 -26.18 -18.75
CA ILE A 426 29.21 -25.89 -19.12
C ILE A 426 29.12 -25.85 -20.65
N PRO A 427 28.36 -26.76 -21.28
CA PRO A 427 28.26 -26.82 -22.74
C PRO A 427 27.60 -25.56 -23.29
N GLU A 428 27.88 -25.28 -24.56
CA GLU A 428 27.11 -24.28 -25.31
C GLU A 428 25.63 -24.68 -25.36
N PRO A 429 24.71 -23.71 -25.28
CA PRO A 429 23.28 -23.98 -25.36
C PRO A 429 22.88 -24.36 -26.79
N ASP A 430 21.90 -25.26 -26.93
CA ASP A 430 21.36 -25.70 -28.23
C ASP A 430 19.94 -25.17 -28.50
N GLY A 431 19.48 -24.24 -27.67
CA GLY A 431 18.21 -23.54 -27.81
C GLY A 431 17.97 -22.57 -26.66
N ALA A 432 17.29 -21.46 -26.93
CA ALA A 432 16.90 -20.50 -25.92
C ALA A 432 15.58 -19.80 -26.28
N VAL A 433 14.89 -19.31 -25.26
CA VAL A 433 13.74 -18.43 -25.37
C VAL A 433 13.91 -17.28 -24.38
N VAL A 434 13.84 -16.05 -24.88
CA VAL A 434 13.82 -14.82 -24.09
C VAL A 434 12.44 -14.18 -24.26
N THR A 435 11.77 -13.84 -23.16
CA THR A 435 10.49 -13.14 -23.23
C THR A 435 10.69 -11.63 -23.33
N HIS A 436 9.71 -10.97 -23.96
CA HIS A 436 9.67 -9.51 -24.15
C HIS A 436 8.28 -8.95 -23.81
N TRP A 437 7.69 -9.38 -22.69
CA TRP A 437 6.37 -8.98 -22.20
C TRP A 437 6.18 -7.46 -22.12
N GLY A 438 7.23 -6.72 -21.77
CA GLY A 438 7.18 -5.26 -21.65
C GLY A 438 6.96 -4.56 -22.99
N SER A 439 7.48 -5.14 -24.07
CA SER A 439 7.38 -4.62 -25.44
C SER A 439 6.11 -5.08 -26.16
N ASP A 440 5.47 -6.15 -25.68
CA ASP A 440 4.24 -6.67 -26.27
C ASP A 440 3.14 -5.58 -26.28
N PRO A 441 2.60 -5.23 -27.47
CA PRO A 441 1.65 -4.13 -27.59
C PRO A 441 0.27 -4.45 -26.98
N HIS A 442 -0.07 -5.73 -26.83
CA HIS A 442 -1.35 -6.23 -26.30
C HIS A 442 -1.28 -6.63 -24.83
N ILE A 443 -0.08 -6.70 -24.25
CA ILE A 443 0.15 -7.05 -22.85
C ILE A 443 0.91 -5.95 -22.11
N GLY A 444 2.18 -5.74 -22.46
CA GLY A 444 3.02 -4.65 -21.96
C GLY A 444 3.36 -4.70 -20.46
N MET A 445 3.21 -5.86 -19.82
CA MET A 445 3.47 -6.10 -18.38
C MET A 445 3.51 -7.60 -18.06
N SER A 446 3.88 -7.95 -16.83
CA SER A 446 3.73 -9.31 -16.29
C SER A 446 2.53 -9.40 -15.35
N TYR A 447 2.53 -8.64 -14.26
CA TYR A 447 1.48 -8.67 -13.24
C TYR A 447 1.49 -7.39 -12.40
N SER A 448 0.36 -7.07 -11.78
CA SER A 448 0.20 -5.81 -11.06
C SER A 448 0.85 -5.78 -9.67
N TYR A 449 1.07 -4.57 -9.14
CA TYR A 449 1.50 -4.35 -7.75
C TYR A 449 0.92 -3.03 -7.22
N VAL A 450 0.98 -2.82 -5.90
CA VAL A 450 0.54 -1.56 -5.30
C VAL A 450 1.69 -0.55 -5.28
N ARG A 451 1.55 0.56 -6.02
CA ARG A 451 2.53 1.65 -6.04
C ARG A 451 2.54 2.43 -4.73
N VAL A 452 3.63 3.15 -4.46
CA VAL A 452 3.69 4.15 -3.38
C VAL A 452 2.45 5.06 -3.41
N GLY A 453 1.85 5.28 -2.23
CA GLY A 453 0.58 6.02 -2.08
C GLY A 453 -0.69 5.22 -2.45
N GLY A 454 -0.54 4.04 -3.06
CA GLY A 454 -1.64 3.13 -3.37
C GLY A 454 -2.09 2.26 -2.19
N THR A 455 -3.24 1.61 -2.38
CA THR A 455 -3.90 0.70 -1.44
C THR A 455 -4.66 -0.40 -2.19
N GLY A 456 -4.99 -1.49 -1.49
CA GLY A 456 -5.81 -2.58 -2.02
C GLY A 456 -7.16 -2.14 -2.59
N MET A 457 -7.77 -1.08 -2.05
CA MET A 457 -9.05 -0.52 -2.53
C MET A 457 -9.01 -0.07 -4.00
N HIS A 458 -7.83 0.15 -4.57
CA HIS A 458 -7.71 0.49 -5.98
C HIS A 458 -8.01 -0.71 -6.89
N TYR A 459 -7.75 -1.95 -6.47
CA TYR A 459 -8.24 -3.14 -7.19
C TYR A 459 -9.77 -3.17 -7.22
N ASP A 460 -10.42 -2.88 -6.09
CA ASP A 460 -11.89 -2.82 -6.00
C ASP A 460 -12.47 -1.70 -6.89
N ALA A 461 -11.77 -0.57 -6.97
CA ALA A 461 -12.15 0.53 -7.86
C ALA A 461 -11.98 0.18 -9.35
N LEU A 462 -10.96 -0.62 -9.72
CA LEU A 462 -10.81 -1.16 -11.06
C LEU A 462 -11.89 -2.20 -11.38
N ALA A 463 -12.29 -3.02 -10.42
CA ALA A 463 -13.33 -4.04 -10.55
C ALA A 463 -14.76 -3.48 -10.62
N ALA A 464 -14.99 -2.24 -10.18
CA ALA A 464 -16.34 -1.68 -10.12
C ALA A 464 -16.96 -1.56 -11.53
N PRO A 465 -18.18 -2.10 -11.76
CA PRO A 465 -18.89 -1.93 -13.02
C PRO A 465 -19.33 -0.47 -13.19
N VAL A 466 -19.61 -0.08 -14.43
CA VAL A 466 -20.02 1.30 -14.77
C VAL A 466 -21.33 1.26 -15.55
N ASP A 467 -22.33 1.98 -15.03
CA ASP A 467 -23.67 2.15 -15.60
C ASP A 467 -24.38 0.84 -15.98
N GLY A 468 -24.02 -0.26 -15.31
CA GLY A 468 -24.53 -1.59 -15.63
C GLY A 468 -24.25 -2.02 -17.07
N LYS A 469 -23.23 -1.45 -17.73
CA LYS A 469 -22.87 -1.74 -19.13
C LYS A 469 -21.43 -2.19 -19.28
N LEU A 470 -20.52 -1.56 -18.55
CA LEU A 470 -19.10 -1.92 -18.56
C LEU A 470 -18.77 -2.71 -17.30
N TYR A 471 -18.19 -3.89 -17.49
CA TYR A 471 -17.69 -4.78 -16.45
C TYR A 471 -16.19 -4.96 -16.63
N PHE A 472 -15.48 -5.32 -15.56
CA PHE A 472 -14.01 -5.37 -15.57
C PHE A 472 -13.52 -6.61 -14.84
N ALA A 473 -12.74 -7.42 -15.55
CA ALA A 473 -12.08 -8.61 -15.03
C ALA A 473 -10.57 -8.56 -15.34
N GLY A 474 -9.84 -9.54 -14.83
CA GLY A 474 -8.39 -9.64 -14.90
C GLY A 474 -7.76 -9.56 -13.52
N GLU A 475 -6.50 -9.96 -13.43
CA GLU A 475 -5.74 -10.01 -12.17
C GLU A 475 -5.74 -8.66 -11.43
N CYS A 476 -5.65 -7.55 -12.18
CA CYS A 476 -5.66 -6.19 -11.65
C CYS A 476 -7.02 -5.71 -11.12
N THR A 477 -8.03 -6.58 -11.13
CA THR A 477 -9.37 -6.34 -10.57
C THR A 477 -9.67 -7.27 -9.39
N ASN A 478 -8.73 -8.12 -8.98
CA ASN A 478 -8.91 -9.03 -7.86
C ASN A 478 -8.03 -8.59 -6.68
N ARG A 479 -8.63 -7.98 -5.66
CA ARG A 479 -7.90 -7.50 -4.49
C ARG A 479 -7.33 -8.65 -3.65
N PHE A 480 -8.04 -9.76 -3.56
CA PHE A 480 -7.70 -10.86 -2.64
C PHE A 480 -6.66 -11.79 -3.23
N PHE A 481 -6.68 -11.96 -4.56
CA PHE A 481 -5.75 -12.80 -5.30
C PHE A 481 -5.22 -12.02 -6.52
N PRO A 482 -4.50 -10.91 -6.36
CA PRO A 482 -3.92 -10.18 -7.48
C PRO A 482 -2.85 -11.03 -8.17
N GLN A 483 -2.32 -10.57 -9.31
CA GLN A 483 -1.19 -11.13 -10.06
C GLN A 483 -1.42 -12.49 -10.73
N THR A 484 -2.15 -13.38 -10.08
CA THR A 484 -2.20 -14.80 -10.42
C THR A 484 -3.20 -15.11 -11.54
N MET A 485 -2.95 -16.19 -12.28
CA MET A 485 -3.92 -16.78 -13.21
C MET A 485 -5.22 -17.16 -12.49
N THR A 486 -5.12 -17.73 -11.28
CA THR A 486 -6.26 -18.04 -10.42
C THR A 486 -7.08 -16.80 -10.10
N GLY A 487 -6.42 -15.70 -9.74
CA GLY A 487 -7.05 -14.40 -9.50
C GLY A 487 -7.81 -13.85 -10.70
N ALA A 488 -7.20 -13.93 -11.87
CA ALA A 488 -7.82 -13.56 -13.14
C ALA A 488 -9.05 -14.43 -13.44
N TYR A 489 -8.94 -15.76 -13.29
CA TYR A 489 -10.04 -16.70 -13.47
C TYR A 489 -11.22 -16.40 -12.53
N ILE A 490 -10.96 -16.24 -11.23
CA ILE A 490 -11.98 -15.91 -10.23
C ILE A 490 -12.65 -14.57 -10.55
N SER A 491 -11.89 -13.58 -11.03
CA SER A 491 -12.47 -12.30 -11.45
C SER A 491 -13.40 -12.43 -12.66
N GLY A 492 -13.12 -13.37 -13.58
CA GLY A 492 -14.00 -13.70 -14.70
C GLY A 492 -15.32 -14.30 -14.23
N LEU A 493 -15.26 -15.28 -13.31
CA LEU A 493 -16.45 -15.87 -12.68
C LEU A 493 -17.30 -14.81 -11.96
N ARG A 494 -16.65 -13.91 -11.21
CA ARG A 494 -17.31 -12.80 -10.52
C ARG A 494 -18.09 -11.91 -11.49
N GLU A 495 -17.47 -11.50 -12.60
CA GLU A 495 -18.16 -10.63 -13.57
C GLU A 495 -19.23 -11.38 -14.36
N ALA A 496 -19.05 -12.67 -14.65
CA ALA A 496 -20.10 -13.49 -15.26
C ALA A 496 -21.36 -13.53 -14.37
N GLY A 497 -21.20 -13.74 -13.06
CA GLY A 497 -22.31 -13.68 -12.10
C GLY A 497 -22.99 -12.31 -12.06
N ARG A 498 -22.21 -11.22 -11.98
CA ARG A 498 -22.76 -9.85 -11.98
C ARG A 498 -23.51 -9.51 -13.27
N ILE A 499 -23.01 -9.96 -14.42
CA ILE A 499 -23.68 -9.75 -15.71
C ILE A 499 -25.00 -10.54 -15.74
N PHE A 500 -24.98 -11.81 -15.32
CA PHE A 500 -26.16 -12.67 -15.26
C PHE A 500 -27.25 -12.08 -14.35
N GLU A 501 -26.91 -11.68 -13.12
CA GLU A 501 -27.82 -11.04 -12.16
C GLU A 501 -28.42 -9.74 -12.73
N SER A 502 -27.60 -8.93 -13.42
CA SER A 502 -28.05 -7.65 -13.99
C SER A 502 -29.08 -7.79 -15.12
N ILE A 503 -29.19 -8.98 -15.71
CA ILE A 503 -30.15 -9.29 -16.78
C ILE A 503 -31.45 -9.82 -16.17
N HIS A 504 -31.37 -10.60 -15.10
CA HIS A 504 -32.51 -11.37 -14.61
C HIS A 504 -33.29 -10.70 -13.47
N ASN A 505 -32.78 -9.64 -12.82
CA ASN A 505 -33.46 -8.96 -11.69
C ASN A 505 -33.90 -9.90 -10.54
N GLU A 506 -33.51 -11.18 -10.56
CA GLU A 506 -33.85 -12.16 -9.54
C GLU A 506 -32.72 -12.18 -8.50
N ILE A 507 -33.06 -11.69 -7.31
CA ILE A 507 -32.29 -11.96 -6.10
C ILE A 507 -32.47 -13.46 -5.83
N TRP A 508 -31.45 -14.25 -6.13
CA TRP A 508 -31.40 -15.65 -5.69
C TRP A 508 -31.17 -15.65 -4.18
N ILE A 509 -32.28 -15.67 -3.43
CA ILE A 509 -32.29 -16.09 -2.03
C ILE A 509 -32.66 -17.57 -2.06
N ASP A 510 -31.67 -18.44 -1.96
CA ASP A 510 -31.85 -19.80 -1.44
C ASP A 510 -30.75 -20.07 -0.40
#